data_AF-A0A1E5LA40-F1
#
_entry.id   AF-A0A1E5LA40-F1
#
_cell.length_a   1.000
_cell.length_b   1.000
_cell.length_c   1.000
_cell.angle_alpha   90.00
_cell.angle_beta   90.00
_cell.angle_gamma   90.00
#
_symmetry.space_group_name_H-M   'P 1'
#
loop_
_entity.id
_entity.type
_entity.pdbx_description
1 polymer ?
#
loop_
_entity_poly.entity_id
_entity_poly.type
_entity_poly.pdbx_seq_one_letter_code
_entity_poly.pdbx_strand_id
1 'polypeptide(L)'
;MNKEQVIHLLSNKIKLIRTEKGYTQDKMAEILGMSKKTLVQVEKGRADAGWSHVVTLVTLFRNSHILESVLGDSPIEVIETIAHEEMVTPKEKTLGGRVWWKEIESNGEFRLQQNIISQHYRILDRNDFRWYSSFDKDDAYICLNELAEKYKLA
;
A
#
# COMPACT_ATOMS: atom_id res chain seq x y z
N MET A 1 -10.17 0.40 1.07
CA MET A 1 -9.56 0.27 2.41
C MET A 1 -9.22 1.66 2.92
N ASN A 2 -9.49 1.98 4.19
CA ASN A 2 -9.22 3.30 4.76
C ASN A 2 -8.11 3.27 5.84
N LYS A 3 -7.76 4.45 6.36
CA LYS A 3 -6.69 4.65 7.34
C LYS A 3 -6.91 3.84 8.63
N GLU A 4 -8.12 3.88 9.17
CA GLU A 4 -8.48 3.17 10.41
C GLU A 4 -8.38 1.66 10.22
N GLN A 5 -8.84 1.14 9.08
CA GLN A 5 -8.72 -0.28 8.73
C GLN A 5 -7.26 -0.73 8.66
N VAL A 6 -6.39 0.05 8.01
CA VAL A 6 -4.96 -0.28 7.92
C VAL A 6 -4.28 -0.23 9.29
N ILE A 7 -4.59 0.78 10.10
CA ILE A 7 -4.05 0.88 11.46
C ILE A 7 -4.40 -0.38 12.25
N HIS A 8 -5.68 -0.76 12.25
CA HIS A 8 -6.12 -1.93 12.99
C HIS A 8 -5.51 -3.23 12.48
N LEU A 9 -5.54 -3.44 11.16
CA LEU A 9 -4.97 -4.63 10.52
C LEU A 9 -3.48 -4.79 10.83
N LEU A 10 -2.70 -3.72 10.68
CA LEU A 10 -1.25 -3.80 10.87
C LEU A 10 -0.86 -3.86 12.34
N SER A 11 -1.58 -3.19 13.24
CA SER A 11 -1.38 -3.31 14.69
C SER A 11 -1.40 -4.76 15.15
N ASN A 12 -2.37 -5.53 14.65
CA ASN A 12 -2.51 -6.96 14.92
C ASN A 12 -1.41 -7.84 14.30
N LYS A 13 -0.59 -7.29 13.40
CA LYS A 13 0.50 -8.01 12.71
C LYS A 13 1.89 -7.62 13.19
N ILE A 14 2.04 -6.54 13.97
CA ILE A 14 3.35 -6.07 14.47
C ILE A 14 4.14 -7.20 15.15
N LYS A 15 3.48 -8.01 15.99
CA LYS A 15 4.13 -9.14 16.66
C LYS A 15 4.68 -10.16 15.66
N LEU A 16 3.91 -10.49 14.63
CA LEU A 16 4.31 -11.47 13.62
C LEU A 16 5.47 -10.97 12.78
N ILE A 17 5.42 -9.70 12.34
CA ILE A 17 6.51 -9.04 11.60
C ILE A 17 7.78 -8.98 12.46
N ARG A 18 7.65 -8.65 13.74
CA ARG A 18 8.76 -8.64 14.70
C ARG A 18 9.41 -10.03 14.80
N THR A 19 8.60 -11.09 14.94
CA THR A 19 9.11 -12.46 15.04
C THR A 19 9.70 -12.97 13.72
N GLU A 20 9.16 -12.56 12.58
CA GLU A 20 9.72 -12.87 11.25
C GLU A 20 11.16 -12.36 11.12
N LYS A 21 11.45 -11.17 11.63
CA LYS A 21 12.80 -10.60 11.65
C LYS A 21 13.66 -11.05 12.84
N GLY A 22 13.12 -11.86 13.75
CA GLY A 22 13.85 -12.33 14.94
C GLY A 22 14.12 -11.24 15.98
N TYR A 23 13.35 -10.15 16.01
CA TYR A 23 13.60 -9.02 16.89
C TYR A 23 12.99 -9.19 18.28
N THR A 24 13.70 -8.70 19.31
CA THR A 24 13.15 -8.52 20.65
C THR A 24 12.14 -7.37 20.68
N GLN A 25 11.29 -7.31 21.71
CA GLN A 25 10.37 -6.18 21.89
C GLN A 25 11.12 -4.86 22.07
N ASP A 26 12.26 -4.87 22.78
CA ASP A 26 13.10 -3.67 22.94
C ASP A 26 13.61 -3.18 21.58
N LYS A 27 14.13 -4.10 20.75
CA LYS A 27 14.66 -3.73 19.43
C LYS A 27 13.57 -3.22 18.49
N MET A 28 12.41 -3.86 18.48
CA MET A 28 11.29 -3.44 17.64
C MET A 28 10.74 -2.07 18.08
N ALA A 29 10.65 -1.83 19.39
CA ALA A 29 10.20 -0.56 19.93
C ALA A 29 11.13 0.60 19.52
N GLU A 30 12.44 0.37 19.60
CA GLU A 30 13.47 1.30 19.10
C GLU A 30 13.29 1.58 17.59
N ILE A 31 13.19 0.53 16.76
CA ILE A 31 13.04 0.65 15.30
C ILE A 31 11.78 1.41 14.92
N LEU A 32 10.66 1.11 15.56
CA LEU A 32 9.39 1.78 15.27
C LEU A 32 9.31 3.19 15.87
N GLY A 33 10.22 3.58 16.76
CA GLY A 33 10.15 4.86 17.46
C GLY A 33 8.97 4.94 18.44
N MET A 34 8.69 3.84 19.16
CA MET A 34 7.68 3.79 20.22
C MET A 34 8.25 3.24 21.52
N SER A 35 7.58 3.49 22.65
CA SER A 35 8.01 2.88 23.91
C SER A 35 7.76 1.37 23.90
N LYS A 36 8.62 0.59 24.58
CA LYS A 36 8.39 -0.86 24.79
C LYS A 36 7.02 -1.13 25.41
N LYS A 37 6.60 -0.30 26.37
CA LYS A 37 5.28 -0.42 27.02
C LYS A 37 4.15 -0.31 25.99
N THR A 38 4.25 0.66 25.08
CA THR A 38 3.30 0.85 23.98
C THR A 38 3.27 -0.38 23.07
N LEU A 39 4.44 -0.82 22.58
CA LEU A 39 4.55 -2.02 21.75
C LEU A 39 3.89 -3.24 22.40
N VAL A 40 4.16 -3.46 23.70
CA VAL A 40 3.57 -4.59 24.44
C VAL A 40 2.03 -4.49 24.53
N GLN A 41 1.45 -3.29 24.66
CA GLN A 41 -0.02 -3.16 24.62
C GLN A 41 -0.58 -3.47 23.24
N VAL A 42 0.09 -3.00 22.18
CA VAL A 42 -0.31 -3.27 20.79
C VAL A 42 -0.24 -4.76 20.48
N GLU A 43 0.86 -5.44 20.82
CA GLU A 43 1.01 -6.88 20.61
C GLU A 43 0.03 -7.75 21.43
N LYS A 44 -0.59 -7.18 22.47
CA LYS A 44 -1.65 -7.81 23.27
C LYS A 44 -3.06 -7.50 22.75
N GLY A 45 -3.20 -6.70 21.69
CA GLY A 45 -4.49 -6.27 21.14
C GLY A 45 -5.26 -5.32 22.07
N ARG A 46 -4.56 -4.62 22.98
CA ARG A 46 -5.19 -3.71 23.95
C ARG A 46 -5.24 -2.26 23.47
N ALA A 47 -4.50 -1.95 22.42
CA ALA A 47 -4.45 -0.66 21.76
C ALA A 47 -3.96 -0.86 20.33
N ASP A 48 -4.32 0.04 19.43
CA ASP A 48 -3.72 0.11 18.10
C ASP A 48 -2.46 0.99 18.12
N ALA A 49 -1.56 0.76 17.17
CA ALA A 49 -0.43 1.63 16.91
C ALA A 49 -0.89 2.97 16.29
N GLY A 50 -0.12 4.04 16.49
CA GLY A 50 -0.38 5.32 15.84
C GLY A 50 -0.12 5.25 14.33
N TRP A 51 -0.75 6.16 13.57
CA TRP A 51 -0.55 6.25 12.11
C TRP A 51 0.93 6.37 11.72
N SER A 52 1.70 7.21 12.40
CA SER A 52 3.14 7.37 12.13
C SER A 52 3.91 6.07 12.34
N HIS A 53 3.60 5.29 13.38
CA HIS A 53 4.23 3.99 13.64
C HIS A 53 3.88 2.96 12.58
N VAL A 54 2.65 3.01 12.06
CA VAL A 54 2.20 2.17 10.95
C VAL A 54 2.95 2.53 9.66
N VAL A 55 3.10 3.82 9.36
CA VAL A 55 3.90 4.28 8.21
C VAL A 55 5.36 3.84 8.35
N THR A 56 5.95 3.96 9.54
CA THR A 56 7.31 3.46 9.83
C THR A 56 7.42 1.95 9.63
N LEU A 57 6.44 1.17 10.14
CA LEU A 57 6.38 -0.27 9.96
C LEU A 57 6.35 -0.64 8.47
N VAL A 58 5.49 0.01 7.69
CA VAL A 58 5.36 -0.29 6.26
C VAL A 58 6.64 0.08 5.52
N THR A 59 7.22 1.24 5.82
CA THR A 59 8.45 1.72 5.18
C THR A 59 9.64 0.80 5.45
N LEU A 60 9.86 0.43 6.71
CA LEU A 60 11.04 -0.35 7.11
C LEU A 60 10.91 -1.85 6.86
N PHE A 61 9.67 -2.37 6.79
CA PHE A 61 9.39 -3.80 6.65
C PHE A 61 8.66 -4.13 5.34
N ARG A 62 8.83 -3.32 4.29
CA ARG A 62 8.16 -3.48 2.98
C ARG A 62 8.35 -4.86 2.32
N ASN A 63 9.42 -5.59 2.67
CA ASN A 63 9.72 -6.95 2.18
C ASN A 63 9.29 -8.04 3.18
N SER A 64 8.41 -7.74 4.12
CA SER A 64 7.84 -8.74 5.06
C SER A 64 6.74 -9.51 4.35
N HIS A 65 6.82 -10.84 4.35
CA HIS A 65 5.75 -11.68 3.81
C HIS A 65 4.44 -11.51 4.57
N ILE A 66 4.49 -11.19 5.87
CA ILE A 66 3.28 -10.85 6.64
C ILE A 66 2.67 -9.56 6.12
N LEU A 67 3.49 -8.55 5.81
CA LEU A 67 3.00 -7.28 5.28
C LEU A 67 2.42 -7.44 3.87
N GLU A 68 3.12 -8.18 3.01
CA GLU A 68 2.65 -8.53 1.66
C GLU A 68 1.32 -9.28 1.71
N SER A 69 1.12 -10.19 2.66
CA SER A 69 -0.15 -10.92 2.82
C SER A 69 -1.34 -10.04 3.20
N VAL A 70 -1.09 -8.83 3.70
CA VAL A 70 -2.13 -7.90 4.16
C VAL A 70 -2.35 -6.77 3.15
N LEU A 71 -1.28 -6.28 2.50
CA LEU A 71 -1.33 -5.09 1.63
C LEU A 71 -0.99 -5.38 0.17
N GLY A 72 -0.61 -6.61 -0.18
CA GLY A 72 -0.17 -6.98 -1.53
C GLY A 72 1.30 -6.66 -1.82
N ASP A 73 1.66 -6.66 -3.09
CA ASP A 73 3.04 -6.50 -3.58
C ASP A 73 3.63 -5.10 -3.44
N SER A 74 2.81 -4.09 -3.13
CA SER A 74 3.27 -2.72 -2.92
C SER A 74 2.64 -2.11 -1.65
N PRO A 75 3.11 -2.51 -0.45
CA PRO A 75 2.63 -1.94 0.82
C PRO A 75 2.78 -0.40 0.89
N ILE A 76 3.84 0.13 0.27
CA ILE A 76 4.11 1.57 0.23
C ILE A 76 3.05 2.30 -0.58
N GLU A 77 2.69 1.79 -1.76
CA GLU A 77 1.65 2.38 -2.61
C GLU A 77 0.32 2.49 -1.88
N VAL A 78 -0.03 1.46 -1.12
CA VAL A 78 -1.26 1.44 -0.34
C VAL A 78 -1.25 2.57 0.70
N ILE A 79 -0.14 2.74 1.43
CA ILE A 79 -0.02 3.83 2.42
C ILE A 79 -0.03 5.19 1.76
N GLU A 80 0.65 5.38 0.63
CA GLU A 80 0.63 6.63 -0.13
C GLU A 80 -0.78 6.97 -0.61
N THR A 81 -1.50 5.99 -1.15
CA THR A 81 -2.88 6.16 -1.65
C THR A 81 -3.82 6.59 -0.52
N ILE A 82 -3.68 5.97 0.66
CA ILE A 82 -4.46 6.35 1.85
C ILE A 82 -4.08 7.74 2.38
N ALA A 83 -2.80 8.10 2.34
CA ALA A 83 -2.32 9.36 2.90
C ALA A 83 -2.70 10.58 2.04
N HIS A 84 -2.82 10.40 0.73
CA HIS A 84 -3.01 11.49 -0.21
C HIS A 84 -4.40 11.56 -0.84
N GLU A 85 -5.24 10.54 -0.59
CA GLU A 85 -6.60 10.37 -1.11
C GLU A 85 -6.67 10.24 -2.65
N GLU A 86 -5.87 11.00 -3.42
CA GLU A 86 -5.64 10.86 -4.86
C GLU A 86 -4.27 11.44 -5.28
N MET A 87 -3.59 10.84 -6.25
CA MET A 87 -2.49 11.50 -6.97
C MET A 87 -2.45 11.13 -8.44
N VAL A 88 -2.52 12.15 -9.32
CA VAL A 88 -2.23 12.06 -10.75
C VAL A 88 -0.80 12.56 -11.00
N THR A 89 0.22 11.76 -10.68
CA THR A 89 1.60 12.01 -11.14
C THR A 89 2.35 10.68 -11.36
N PRO A 90 3.21 10.57 -12.38
CA PRO A 90 4.02 9.38 -12.61
C PRO A 90 5.02 9.23 -11.46
N LYS A 91 4.78 8.29 -10.55
CA LYS A 91 5.60 8.17 -9.34
C LYS A 91 6.77 7.21 -9.52
N GLU A 92 6.54 5.98 -9.97
CA GLU A 92 7.58 4.94 -9.95
C GLU A 92 7.35 3.84 -11.01
N LYS A 93 8.45 3.24 -11.48
CA LYS A 93 8.42 2.03 -12.31
C LYS A 93 8.04 0.84 -11.44
N THR A 94 6.92 0.19 -11.74
CA THR A 94 6.48 -1.00 -11.01
C THR A 94 7.22 -2.24 -11.53
N LEU A 95 7.28 -3.31 -10.74
CA LEU A 95 7.81 -4.62 -11.18
C LEU A 95 6.80 -5.38 -12.07
N GLY A 96 5.78 -4.70 -12.61
CA GLY A 96 4.72 -5.30 -13.43
C GLY A 96 3.71 -6.17 -12.65
N GLY A 97 3.97 -6.49 -11.38
CA GLY A 97 3.02 -7.01 -10.38
C GLY A 97 1.99 -8.01 -10.89
N ARG A 98 2.40 -9.11 -11.55
CA ARG A 98 1.45 -9.97 -12.30
C ARG A 98 0.53 -10.84 -11.44
N VAL A 99 0.84 -11.06 -10.16
CA VAL A 99 0.11 -12.04 -9.31
C VAL A 99 -0.99 -11.37 -8.48
N TRP A 100 -0.76 -10.15 -8.00
CA TRP A 100 -1.68 -9.45 -7.08
C TRP A 100 -2.58 -8.44 -7.78
N TRP A 101 -2.46 -8.31 -9.10
CA TRP A 101 -3.17 -7.32 -9.88
C TRP A 101 -3.96 -7.98 -11.00
N LYS A 102 -5.24 -7.63 -11.05
CA LYS A 102 -6.12 -8.01 -12.14
C LYS A 102 -6.29 -6.82 -13.07
N GLU A 103 -5.97 -6.98 -14.34
CA GLU A 103 -6.33 -5.98 -15.35
C GLU A 103 -7.84 -5.97 -15.54
N ILE A 104 -8.43 -4.77 -15.50
CA ILE A 104 -9.87 -4.56 -15.63
C ILE A 104 -10.21 -3.93 -16.97
N GLU A 105 -9.37 -2.99 -17.43
CA GLU A 105 -9.56 -2.30 -18.69
C GLU A 105 -8.23 -1.78 -19.25
N SER A 106 -8.17 -1.62 -20.56
CA SER A 106 -7.06 -1.00 -21.28
C SER A 106 -7.61 0.07 -22.23
N ASN A 107 -7.01 1.26 -22.24
CA ASN A 107 -7.36 2.32 -23.17
C ASN A 107 -6.06 3.00 -23.67
N GLY A 108 -5.76 2.81 -24.97
CA GLY A 108 -4.53 3.29 -25.59
C GLY A 108 -3.27 2.64 -25.01
N GLU A 109 -2.34 3.47 -24.52
CA GLU A 109 -1.08 3.04 -23.89
C GLU A 109 -1.23 2.71 -22.40
N PHE A 110 -2.43 2.90 -21.84
CA PHE A 110 -2.70 2.77 -20.41
C PHE A 110 -3.56 1.57 -20.08
N ARG A 111 -3.34 1.00 -18.90
CA ARG A 111 -4.11 -0.11 -18.35
C ARG A 111 -4.51 0.17 -16.91
N LEU A 112 -5.79 -0.06 -16.64
CA LEU A 112 -6.38 -0.01 -15.30
C LEU A 112 -6.31 -1.41 -14.69
N GLN A 113 -5.71 -1.49 -13.52
CA GLN A 113 -5.58 -2.73 -12.75
C GLN A 113 -6.18 -2.54 -11.36
N GLN A 114 -6.76 -3.60 -10.80
CA GLN A 114 -7.19 -3.64 -9.40
C GLN A 114 -6.36 -4.63 -8.60
N ASN A 115 -5.94 -4.20 -7.42
CA ASN A 115 -5.24 -5.05 -6.48
C ASN A 115 -6.23 -6.05 -5.87
N ILE A 116 -5.87 -7.33 -5.88
CA ILE A 116 -6.74 -8.42 -5.41
C ILE A 116 -6.88 -8.40 -3.88
N ILE A 117 -5.90 -7.87 -3.13
CA ILE A 117 -5.97 -7.79 -1.67
C ILE A 117 -6.57 -6.45 -1.24
N SER A 118 -5.88 -5.35 -1.54
CA SER A 118 -6.27 -4.02 -1.03
C SER A 118 -7.48 -3.45 -1.75
N GLN A 119 -7.88 -4.02 -2.90
CA GLN A 119 -9.02 -3.62 -3.72
C GLN A 119 -8.91 -2.23 -4.37
N HIS A 120 -7.76 -1.55 -4.23
CA HIS A 120 -7.53 -0.27 -4.91
C HIS A 120 -7.19 -0.47 -6.38
N TYR A 121 -7.43 0.57 -7.14
CA TYR A 121 -7.14 0.68 -8.55
C TYR A 121 -5.82 1.41 -8.76
N ARG A 122 -5.11 1.03 -9.83
CA ARG A 122 -3.97 1.79 -10.36
C ARG A 122 -4.01 1.84 -11.87
N ILE A 123 -3.45 2.91 -12.44
CA ILE A 123 -3.25 3.06 -13.88
C ILE A 123 -1.75 2.96 -14.17
N LEU A 124 -1.37 2.05 -15.08
CA LEU A 124 -0.01 1.90 -15.58
C LEU A 124 0.06 2.25 -17.06
N ASP A 125 1.22 2.74 -17.52
CA ASP A 125 1.53 2.80 -18.95
C ASP A 125 2.19 1.50 -19.47
N ARG A 126 2.54 1.47 -20.76
CA ARG A 126 3.23 0.33 -21.39
C ARG A 126 4.61 0.01 -20.81
N ASN A 127 5.25 0.98 -20.16
CA ASN A 127 6.56 0.83 -19.54
C ASN A 127 6.46 0.49 -18.04
N ASP A 128 5.25 0.17 -17.57
CA ASP A 128 4.91 -0.21 -16.20
C ASP A 128 5.09 0.93 -15.17
N PHE A 129 5.10 2.20 -15.61
CA PHE A 129 5.06 3.34 -14.69
C PHE A 129 3.65 3.59 -14.20
N ARG A 130 3.52 3.87 -12.91
CA ARG A 130 2.23 4.19 -12.26
C ARG A 130 1.90 5.66 -12.38
N TRP A 131 0.75 5.95 -12.99
CA TRP A 131 0.26 7.31 -13.24
C TRP A 131 -0.81 7.77 -12.25
N TYR A 132 -1.59 6.82 -11.72
CA TYR A 132 -2.70 7.09 -10.83
C TYR A 132 -2.96 5.87 -9.93
N SER A 133 -3.46 6.13 -8.72
CA SER A 133 -4.02 5.12 -7.82
C SER A 133 -5.17 5.71 -7.00
N SER A 134 -6.25 4.94 -6.82
CA SER A 134 -7.41 5.34 -6.01
C SER A 134 -8.17 4.11 -5.49
N PHE A 135 -8.92 4.27 -4.40
CA PHE A 135 -9.89 3.26 -3.95
C PHE A 135 -11.27 3.42 -4.61
N ASP A 136 -11.53 4.56 -5.24
CA ASP A 136 -12.75 4.81 -5.99
C ASP A 136 -12.62 4.23 -7.40
N LYS A 137 -13.62 3.45 -7.79
CA LYS A 137 -13.66 2.83 -9.10
C LYS A 137 -13.96 3.89 -10.17
N ASP A 138 -14.98 4.70 -9.96
CA ASP A 138 -15.48 5.62 -10.99
C ASP A 138 -14.42 6.67 -11.31
N ASP A 139 -13.73 7.20 -10.29
CA ASP A 139 -12.61 8.14 -10.47
C ASP A 139 -11.45 7.51 -11.27
N ALA A 140 -11.16 6.22 -11.02
CA ALA A 140 -10.13 5.51 -11.77
C ALA A 140 -10.49 5.31 -13.26
N TYR A 141 -11.78 5.10 -13.58
CA TYR A 141 -12.25 5.03 -14.97
C TYR A 141 -12.21 6.41 -15.64
N ILE A 142 -12.61 7.48 -14.94
CA ILE A 142 -12.52 8.85 -15.44
C ILE A 142 -11.06 9.18 -15.78
N CYS A 143 -10.14 8.96 -14.83
CA CYS A 143 -8.72 9.23 -15.03
C CYS A 143 -8.11 8.40 -16.17
N LEU A 144 -8.51 7.13 -16.33
CA LEU A 144 -8.06 6.29 -17.46
C LEU A 144 -8.43 6.92 -18.81
N ASN A 145 -9.67 7.37 -18.95
CA ASN A 145 -10.14 8.00 -20.18
C ASN A 145 -9.45 9.34 -20.43
N GLU A 146 -9.28 10.17 -19.39
CA GLU A 146 -8.56 11.44 -19.51
C GLU A 146 -7.09 11.26 -19.93
N LEU A 147 -6.39 10.28 -19.36
CA LEU A 147 -5.02 9.93 -19.75
C LEU A 147 -4.98 9.41 -21.20
N ALA A 148 -5.89 8.52 -21.58
CA ALA A 148 -5.93 7.99 -22.94
C ALA A 148 -6.22 9.09 -23.98
N GLU A 149 -7.16 10.00 -23.72
CA GLU A 149 -7.43 11.15 -24.60
C GLU A 149 -6.23 12.10 -24.69
N LYS A 150 -5.60 12.40 -23.56
CA LYS A 150 -4.45 13.32 -23.51
C LYS A 150 -3.25 12.82 -24.32
N TYR A 151 -3.04 11.50 -24.41
CA TYR A 151 -1.91 10.89 -25.10
C TYR A 151 -2.29 10.12 -26.38
N LYS A 152 -3.51 10.31 -26.90
CA LYS A 152 -3.99 9.71 -28.17
C LYS A 152 -3.22 10.17 -29.43
N LEU A 153 -2.32 11.14 -29.31
CA LEU A 153 -1.65 11.84 -30.42
C LEU A 153 -0.12 11.94 -30.27
N ALA A 154 0.50 11.11 -29.44
CA ALA A 154 1.96 11.00 -29.33
C ALA A 154 2.53 9.86 -30.19
#